data_AF-A0A4R2NIF9-F1
#
_entry.id   AF-A0A4R2NIF9-F1
#
_cell.length_a   1.000
_cell.length_b   1.000
_cell.length_c   1.000
_cell.angle_alpha   90.00
_cell.angle_beta   90.00
_cell.angle_gamma   90.00
#
_symmetry.space_group_name_H-M   'P 1'
#
loop_
_entity.id
_entity.type
_entity.pdbx_description
1 polymer ?
#
loop_
_entity_poly.entity_id
_entity_poly.type
_entity_poly.pdbx_seq_one_letter_code
_entity_poly.pdbx_strand_id
1 'polypeptide(L)'
;MKKAKLLFTTAIVMTMLFLAACGNSSEGGEKAEKGEKSSSNEKSPALQTLNNDKVGSYLADAKGMTLYVFKKDKKGVSNCKGECLKKWPVFYAKDMDMPEGYNKSDFGTITRKDTGKKQTTYKGYPLYYFFKDKAKGDIKGQGVKGVWYVVNDETFAKLAGDSGENATDLASGTDTVLADTANLKKTVEQSSKDTASINNAGKKLGEDWDAIEKKVEEKYPKDYENIEDSLYPLLAEAAKEQPDEDKMKKLIADVTNKLNSFKEKVSS
;
A
#
# COMPACT_ATOMS: atom_id res chain seq x y z
N MET A 1 7.63 -34.26 43.89
CA MET A 1 8.76 -34.12 44.82
C MET A 1 9.29 -32.69 44.76
N LYS A 2 9.17 -31.97 45.89
CA LYS A 2 9.94 -30.82 46.43
C LYS A 2 10.67 -29.90 45.42
N LYS A 3 10.16 -28.68 45.14
CA LYS A 3 10.36 -27.39 45.87
C LYS A 3 11.69 -26.68 45.51
N ALA A 4 11.60 -25.47 44.95
CA ALA A 4 12.35 -24.29 45.41
C ALA A 4 11.82 -23.00 44.72
N LYS A 5 11.05 -22.20 45.47
CA LYS A 5 10.83 -20.77 45.22
C LYS A 5 11.97 -20.04 45.92
N LEU A 6 12.72 -19.19 45.22
CA LEU A 6 13.67 -18.28 45.83
C LEU A 6 13.20 -16.84 45.60
N LEU A 7 12.67 -16.24 46.65
CA LEU A 7 12.39 -14.82 46.78
C LEU A 7 13.67 -14.18 47.30
N PHE A 8 14.15 -13.10 46.66
CA PHE A 8 15.14 -12.21 47.23
C PHE A 8 14.55 -10.81 47.35
N THR A 9 14.13 -10.49 48.57
CA THR A 9 13.88 -9.14 49.06
C THR A 9 15.21 -8.53 49.51
N THR A 10 15.54 -7.32 49.03
CA THR A 10 16.45 -6.43 49.79
C THR A 10 16.03 -4.99 49.59
N ALA A 11 15.76 -4.33 50.71
CA ALA A 11 15.44 -2.91 50.86
C ALA A 11 16.69 -2.16 51.32
N ILE A 12 16.93 -0.96 50.78
CA ILE A 12 17.84 0.10 51.26
C ILE A 12 17.12 1.41 50.88
N VAL A 13 16.46 2.17 51.77
CA VAL A 13 16.86 2.97 52.95
C VAL A 13 17.63 4.28 52.61
N MET A 14 16.86 5.37 52.69
CA MET A 14 17.12 6.71 53.26
C MET A 14 18.15 7.72 52.67
N THR A 15 17.54 8.84 52.23
CA THR A 15 17.73 10.24 52.69
C THR A 15 19.05 10.98 52.44
N MET A 16 18.97 12.11 51.74
CA MET A 16 19.52 13.38 52.26
C MET A 16 18.80 14.61 51.64
N LEU A 17 18.22 15.41 52.54
CA LEU A 17 17.79 16.80 52.37
C LEU A 17 19.01 17.69 52.10
N PHE A 18 18.88 18.70 51.23
CA PHE A 18 19.64 19.94 51.36
C PHE A 18 18.70 21.15 51.34
N LEU A 19 18.96 22.03 52.30
CA LEU A 19 18.21 23.22 52.70
C LEU A 19 18.39 24.39 51.71
N ALA A 20 17.43 25.30 51.80
CA ALA A 20 17.32 26.57 51.11
C ALA A 20 18.44 27.57 51.44
N ALA A 21 18.68 28.49 50.49
CA ALA A 21 19.25 29.81 50.76
C ALA A 21 18.40 30.89 50.05
N CYS A 22 17.83 31.80 50.85
CA CYS A 22 17.40 33.15 50.46
C CYS A 22 18.65 34.00 50.18
N GLY A 23 18.68 35.11 49.44
CA GLY A 23 17.67 35.91 48.75
C GLY A 23 18.35 37.23 48.30
N ASN A 24 17.70 38.02 47.45
CA ASN A 24 17.77 39.49 47.53
C ASN A 24 16.59 40.10 46.75
N SER A 25 15.81 40.92 47.45
CA SER A 25 14.64 41.63 46.96
C SER A 25 15.04 42.89 46.19
N SER A 26 14.29 43.19 45.12
CA SER A 26 14.02 44.55 44.68
C SER A 26 12.59 44.59 44.13
N GLU A 27 11.70 45.27 44.84
CA GLU A 27 10.36 45.64 44.42
C GLU A 27 10.40 46.71 43.31
N GLY A 28 9.35 46.71 42.49
CA GLY A 28 8.82 47.93 41.89
C GLY A 28 8.54 47.86 40.39
N GLY A 29 7.26 47.83 40.02
CA GLY A 29 6.80 48.44 38.77
C GLY A 29 5.93 47.57 37.87
N GLU A 30 4.63 47.60 38.11
CA GLU A 30 3.59 47.20 37.16
C GLU A 30 3.60 48.12 35.93
N LYS A 31 3.71 47.55 34.72
CA LYS A 31 3.18 48.17 33.50
C LYS A 31 2.89 47.11 32.44
N ALA A 32 1.61 46.95 32.15
CA ALA A 32 1.14 46.37 30.91
C ALA A 32 1.48 47.31 29.74
N GLU A 33 2.11 46.79 28.69
CA GLU A 33 1.60 46.89 27.32
C GLU A 33 2.51 46.18 26.31
N LYS A 34 1.83 45.52 25.35
CA LYS A 34 2.20 45.33 23.95
C LYS A 34 3.43 44.48 23.61
N GLY A 35 3.11 43.40 22.91
CA GLY A 35 4.11 42.51 22.34
C GLY A 35 4.98 43.18 21.31
N GLU A 36 6.27 42.88 21.42
CA GLU A 36 7.16 42.83 20.28
C GLU A 36 7.31 41.37 19.87
N LYS A 37 6.64 41.10 18.75
CA LYS A 37 6.74 39.91 17.94
C LYS A 37 8.19 39.82 17.45
N SER A 38 9.02 39.08 18.18
CA SER A 38 10.29 38.58 17.67
C SER A 38 9.99 37.71 16.46
N SER A 39 10.07 38.33 15.28
CA SER A 39 9.92 37.69 13.98
C SER A 39 11.17 36.85 13.73
N SER A 40 11.27 35.69 14.37
CA SER A 40 12.10 34.61 13.88
C SER A 40 11.54 34.23 12.51
N ASN A 41 12.31 34.53 11.47
CA ASN A 41 12.13 33.96 10.15
C ASN A 41 12.39 32.44 10.28
N GLU A 42 11.41 31.72 10.80
CA GLU A 42 11.36 30.26 10.87
C GLU A 42 11.31 29.76 9.43
N LYS A 43 12.48 29.52 8.85
CA LYS A 43 12.63 28.90 7.54
C LYS A 43 11.89 27.56 7.59
N SER A 44 10.83 27.43 6.78
CA SER A 44 10.06 26.19 6.67
C SER A 44 11.00 24.99 6.53
N PRO A 45 10.75 23.87 7.22
CA PRO A 45 11.58 22.68 7.07
C PRO A 45 11.56 22.24 5.60
N ALA A 46 12.73 22.34 4.95
CA ALA A 46 12.89 21.91 3.57
C ALA A 46 12.94 20.39 3.51
N LEU A 47 12.03 19.78 2.74
CA LEU A 47 12.19 18.39 2.36
C LEU A 47 13.42 18.25 1.46
N GLN A 48 14.02 17.06 1.47
CA GLN A 48 15.27 16.78 0.76
C GLN A 48 15.10 15.55 -0.11
N THR A 49 15.89 15.50 -1.18
CA THR A 49 16.09 14.30 -1.97
C THR A 49 17.45 13.69 -1.61
N LEU A 50 17.46 12.41 -1.26
CA LEU A 50 18.67 11.62 -1.02
C LEU A 50 18.78 10.51 -2.06
N ASN A 51 19.97 9.96 -2.25
CA ASN A 51 20.22 8.87 -3.20
C ASN A 51 20.73 7.62 -2.46
N ASN A 52 20.35 6.45 -2.96
CA ASN A 52 20.86 5.15 -2.52
C ASN A 52 20.88 4.17 -3.69
N ASP A 53 21.92 3.35 -3.79
CA ASP A 53 22.11 2.42 -4.92
C ASP A 53 20.96 1.42 -5.12
N LYS A 54 20.19 1.10 -4.08
CA LYS A 54 19.11 0.10 -4.13
C LYS A 54 17.74 0.67 -4.47
N VAL A 55 17.48 1.92 -4.10
CA VAL A 55 16.15 2.55 -4.23
C VAL A 55 16.20 3.82 -5.08
N GLY A 56 17.36 4.17 -5.63
CA GLY A 56 17.57 5.40 -6.37
C GLY A 56 17.38 6.63 -5.49
N SER A 57 16.82 7.67 -6.11
CA SER A 57 16.46 8.94 -5.48
C SER A 57 15.19 8.81 -4.65
N TYR A 58 15.18 9.28 -3.40
CA TYR A 58 14.04 9.18 -2.49
C TYR A 58 13.89 10.41 -1.58
N LEU A 59 12.68 10.60 -1.08
CA LEU A 59 12.30 11.73 -0.24
C LEU A 59 12.69 11.51 1.23
N ALA A 60 13.26 12.56 1.83
CA ALA A 60 13.59 12.63 3.24
C ALA A 60 13.17 13.99 3.81
N ASP A 61 13.08 14.08 5.14
CA ASP A 61 12.81 15.35 5.82
C ASP A 61 14.05 16.28 5.87
N ALA A 62 13.90 17.43 6.52
CA ALA A 62 14.97 18.42 6.68
C ALA A 62 16.21 17.92 7.45
N LYS A 63 16.08 16.81 8.20
CA LYS A 63 17.18 16.15 8.92
C LYS A 63 17.76 14.97 8.12
N GLY A 64 17.23 14.69 6.94
CA GLY A 64 17.60 13.55 6.11
C GLY A 64 17.04 12.22 6.62
N MET A 65 15.97 12.25 7.41
CA MET A 65 15.25 11.04 7.81
C MET A 65 14.30 10.62 6.70
N THR A 66 14.40 9.36 6.28
CA THR A 66 13.61 8.78 5.18
C THR A 66 12.12 8.80 5.47
N LEU A 67 11.33 9.16 4.45
CA LEU A 67 9.87 9.11 4.48
C LEU A 67 9.35 7.88 3.74
N TYR A 68 8.34 7.24 4.33
CA TYR A 68 7.76 5.99 3.82
C TYR A 68 6.26 6.12 3.57
N VAL A 69 5.78 5.25 2.69
CA VAL A 69 4.36 4.96 2.47
C VAL A 69 4.04 3.51 2.84
N PHE A 70 2.80 3.30 3.27
CA PHE A 70 2.28 1.98 3.59
C PHE A 70 1.41 1.48 2.44
N LYS A 71 1.79 0.35 1.81
CA LYS A 71 1.06 -0.25 0.69
C LYS A 71 -0.42 -0.52 1.01
N LYS A 72 -0.73 -0.81 2.27
CA LYS A 72 -2.12 -1.08 2.70
C LYS A 72 -2.93 0.19 2.95
N ASP A 73 -2.35 1.38 2.88
CA ASP A 73 -3.11 2.62 2.98
C ASP A 73 -3.87 2.90 1.67
N LYS A 74 -4.92 3.71 1.78
CA LYS A 74 -5.61 4.28 0.62
C LYS A 74 -5.35 5.78 0.59
N LYS A 75 -5.55 6.42 -0.56
CA LYS A 75 -5.50 7.88 -0.65
C LYS A 75 -6.43 8.50 0.40
N GLY A 76 -5.89 9.41 1.21
CA GLY A 76 -6.64 10.09 2.26
C GLY A 76 -6.87 9.28 3.55
N VAL A 77 -6.48 8.00 3.61
CA VAL A 77 -6.83 7.09 4.72
C VAL A 77 -5.62 6.27 5.18
N SER A 78 -5.28 6.43 6.45
CA SER A 78 -4.30 5.57 7.14
C SER A 78 -4.96 4.34 7.78
N ASN A 79 -4.42 3.17 7.47
CA ASN A 79 -4.71 1.88 8.08
C ASN A 79 -3.67 1.49 9.15
N CYS A 80 -2.56 2.22 9.27
CA CYS A 80 -1.60 2.05 10.37
C CYS A 80 -2.13 2.70 11.66
N LYS A 81 -2.57 1.89 12.63
CA LYS A 81 -3.14 2.34 13.92
C LYS A 81 -2.50 1.61 15.11
N GLY A 82 -2.65 2.14 16.32
CA GLY A 82 -2.19 1.49 17.56
C GLY A 82 -0.68 1.17 17.54
N GLU A 83 -0.32 -0.08 17.81
CA GLU A 83 1.09 -0.55 17.81
C GLU A 83 1.83 -0.30 16.48
N CYS A 84 1.09 -0.22 15.36
CA CYS A 84 1.70 0.15 14.09
C CYS A 84 2.38 1.51 14.17
N LEU A 85 1.73 2.50 14.80
CA LEU A 85 2.25 3.87 14.93
C LEU A 85 3.47 3.99 15.86
N LYS A 86 3.68 3.01 16.76
CA LYS A 86 4.92 2.95 17.55
C LYS A 86 6.12 2.58 16.69
N LYS A 87 5.90 1.78 15.65
CA LYS A 87 6.95 1.36 14.69
C LYS A 87 7.04 2.30 13.49
N TRP A 88 5.92 2.91 13.12
CA TRP A 88 5.78 3.80 11.99
C TRP A 88 5.17 5.13 12.44
N PRO A 89 5.95 5.99 13.12
CA PRO A 89 5.46 7.29 13.55
C PRO A 89 5.00 8.14 12.36
N VAL A 90 3.99 8.97 12.57
CA VAL A 90 3.47 9.85 11.51
C VAL A 90 4.49 10.93 11.15
N PHE A 91 4.57 11.26 9.87
CA PHE A 91 5.21 12.50 9.42
C PHE A 91 4.16 13.59 9.26
N TYR A 92 4.42 14.77 9.83
CA TYR A 92 3.61 15.96 9.62
C TYR A 92 4.49 17.21 9.59
N ALA A 93 4.35 17.98 8.52
CA ALA A 93 4.84 19.35 8.44
C ALA A 93 3.71 20.23 7.88
N LYS A 94 3.53 21.41 8.47
CA LYS A 94 2.47 22.35 8.07
C LYS A 94 2.86 23.11 6.80
N ASP A 95 4.07 23.64 6.80
CA ASP A 95 4.68 24.38 5.72
C ASP A 95 6.05 23.75 5.44
N MET A 96 6.36 23.51 4.18
CA MET A 96 7.59 22.83 3.76
C MET A 96 7.97 23.28 2.35
N ASP A 97 9.28 23.42 2.13
CA ASP A 97 9.85 23.68 0.82
C ASP A 97 10.08 22.33 0.12
N MET A 98 9.76 22.29 -1.18
CA MET A 98 9.88 21.07 -1.98
C MET A 98 11.28 20.97 -2.59
N PRO A 99 11.92 19.80 -2.53
CA PRO A 99 13.15 19.57 -3.27
C PRO A 99 12.84 19.52 -4.77
N GLU A 100 13.88 19.66 -5.58
CA GLU A 100 13.79 19.47 -7.02
C GLU A 100 13.19 18.10 -7.37
N GLY A 101 12.35 18.07 -8.40
CA GLY A 101 11.61 16.87 -8.82
C GLY A 101 10.30 16.61 -8.08
N TYR A 102 9.97 17.39 -7.05
CA TYR A 102 8.73 17.24 -6.29
C TYR A 102 7.80 18.45 -6.44
N ASN A 103 6.55 18.20 -6.83
CA ASN A 103 5.54 19.25 -6.97
C ASN A 103 4.80 19.46 -5.65
N LYS A 104 4.66 20.73 -5.24
CA LYS A 104 3.91 21.09 -4.02
C LYS A 104 2.45 20.59 -4.06
N SER A 105 1.84 20.52 -5.24
CA SER A 105 0.47 20.02 -5.45
C SER A 105 0.30 18.54 -5.15
N ASP A 106 1.38 17.75 -5.18
CA ASP A 106 1.32 16.34 -4.81
C ASP A 106 1.25 16.15 -3.30
N PHE A 107 1.59 17.17 -2.51
CA PHE A 107 1.53 17.11 -1.06
C PHE A 107 0.19 17.59 -0.52
N GLY A 108 -0.27 16.91 0.53
CA GLY A 108 -1.51 17.26 1.21
C GLY A 108 -1.41 17.01 2.70
N THR A 109 -2.56 17.13 3.38
CA THR A 109 -2.69 16.82 4.79
C THR A 109 -4.02 16.11 5.02
N ILE A 110 -3.99 15.06 5.84
CA ILE A 110 -5.19 14.42 6.39
C ILE A 110 -5.30 14.67 7.87
N THR A 111 -6.53 14.70 8.38
CA THR A 111 -6.82 14.55 9.81
C THR A 111 -7.13 13.09 10.07
N ARG A 112 -6.32 12.43 10.89
CA ARG A 112 -6.48 11.00 11.18
C ARG A 112 -7.70 10.75 12.06
N LYS A 113 -8.55 9.82 11.65
CA LYS A 113 -9.78 9.46 12.38
C LYS A 113 -9.52 8.80 13.75
N ASP A 114 -8.39 8.12 13.91
CA ASP A 114 -8.07 7.34 15.11
C ASP A 114 -7.46 8.17 16.25
N THR A 115 -6.77 9.26 15.92
CA THR A 115 -5.96 10.05 16.87
C THR A 115 -6.26 11.54 16.81
N GLY A 116 -7.03 12.00 15.81
CA GLY A 116 -7.25 13.43 15.54
C GLY A 116 -6.01 14.19 15.06
N LYS A 117 -4.85 13.53 14.99
CA LYS A 117 -3.58 14.16 14.58
C LYS A 117 -3.58 14.41 13.08
N LYS A 118 -2.92 15.51 12.68
CA LYS A 118 -2.62 15.77 11.26
C LYS A 118 -1.46 14.89 10.79
N GLN A 119 -1.50 14.53 9.52
CA GLN A 119 -0.44 13.77 8.85
C GLN A 119 -0.29 14.27 7.42
N THR A 120 0.95 14.48 6.99
CA THR A 120 1.26 14.87 5.62
C THR A 120 1.03 13.69 4.68
N THR A 121 0.54 13.98 3.48
CA THR A 121 0.41 13.01 2.40
C THR A 121 1.29 13.40 1.21
N TYR A 122 1.69 12.41 0.41
CA TYR A 122 2.28 12.61 -0.93
C TYR A 122 1.51 11.76 -1.95
N LYS A 123 1.07 12.39 -3.05
CA LYS A 123 0.12 11.86 -4.03
C LYS A 123 -1.11 11.19 -3.37
N GLY A 124 -1.54 11.77 -2.24
CA GLY A 124 -2.67 11.30 -1.43
C GLY A 124 -2.35 10.22 -0.40
N TYR A 125 -1.16 9.61 -0.40
CA TYR A 125 -0.79 8.55 0.55
C TYR A 125 -0.18 9.11 1.84
N PRO A 126 -0.57 8.63 3.04
CA PRO A 126 -0.01 9.10 4.30
C PRO A 126 1.49 8.80 4.45
N LEU A 127 2.25 9.77 4.96
CA LEU A 127 3.70 9.66 5.14
C LEU A 127 4.10 9.27 6.56
N TYR A 128 5.11 8.42 6.69
CA TYR A 128 5.59 7.89 7.95
C TYR A 128 7.11 7.93 8.06
N TYR A 129 7.60 7.93 9.30
CA TYR A 129 8.95 7.56 9.66
C TYR A 129 9.03 6.07 9.99
N PHE A 130 10.24 5.52 10.08
CA PHE A 130 10.48 4.20 10.63
C PHE A 130 11.30 4.27 11.92
N PHE A 131 10.83 3.61 12.99
CA PHE A 131 11.44 3.75 14.32
C PHE A 131 12.88 3.25 14.43
N LYS A 132 13.36 2.40 13.50
CA LYS A 132 14.75 1.91 13.48
C LYS A 132 15.70 2.76 12.65
N ASP A 133 15.19 3.75 11.92
CA ASP A 133 16.04 4.73 11.24
C ASP A 133 16.52 5.72 12.31
N LYS A 134 17.84 5.80 12.50
CA LYS A 134 18.49 6.59 13.56
C LYS A 134 19.48 7.60 13.01
N ALA A 135 19.95 7.41 11.78
CA ALA A 135 20.85 8.31 11.10
C ALA A 135 20.26 8.80 9.78
N LYS A 136 20.77 9.94 9.29
CA LYS A 136 20.47 10.46 7.96
C LYS A 136 20.73 9.37 6.91
N GLY A 137 19.76 9.18 6.02
CA GLY A 137 19.84 8.20 4.92
C GLY A 137 19.65 6.74 5.33
N ASP A 138 19.33 6.45 6.61
CA ASP A 138 18.86 5.12 6.98
C ASP A 138 17.56 4.79 6.21
N ILE A 139 17.55 3.66 5.50
CA ILE A 139 16.39 3.15 4.75
C ILE A 139 15.89 1.79 5.29
N LYS A 140 16.04 1.53 6.59
CA LYS A 140 15.81 0.19 7.18
C LYS A 140 14.33 -0.22 7.14
N GLY A 141 13.44 0.72 6.86
CA GLY A 141 12.01 0.47 6.66
C GLY A 141 11.67 -0.07 5.26
N GLN A 142 12.58 0.06 4.30
CA GLN A 142 12.33 -0.34 2.91
C GLN A 142 12.03 -1.84 2.84
N GLY A 143 10.90 -2.19 2.23
CA GLY A 143 10.47 -3.56 2.01
C GLY A 143 10.06 -4.31 3.28
N VAL A 144 9.94 -3.66 4.44
CA VAL A 144 9.52 -4.34 5.68
C VAL A 144 8.18 -5.02 5.45
N LYS A 145 8.18 -6.36 5.60
CA LYS A 145 7.01 -7.23 5.35
C LYS A 145 6.41 -7.08 3.93
N GLY A 146 7.16 -6.56 2.96
CA GLY A 146 6.67 -6.34 1.59
C GLY A 146 5.53 -5.32 1.49
N VAL A 147 5.38 -4.41 2.46
CA VAL A 147 4.28 -3.44 2.49
C VAL A 147 4.70 -2.02 2.87
N TRP A 148 5.97 -1.77 3.15
CA TRP A 148 6.48 -0.44 3.48
C TRP A 148 7.57 -0.04 2.50
N TYR A 149 7.45 1.15 1.91
CA TYR A 149 8.31 1.57 0.82
C TYR A 149 8.71 3.03 0.98
N VAL A 150 9.94 3.37 0.62
CA VAL A 150 10.41 4.75 0.55
C VAL A 150 9.57 5.55 -0.45
N VAL A 151 9.45 6.85 -0.24
CA VAL A 151 8.81 7.74 -1.21
C VAL A 151 9.80 8.02 -2.34
N ASN A 152 9.57 7.41 -3.50
CA ASN A 152 10.31 7.65 -4.75
C ASN A 152 9.42 7.39 -5.98
N ASP A 153 9.92 7.73 -7.16
CA ASP A 153 9.18 7.56 -8.43
C ASP A 153 8.83 6.11 -8.71
N GLU A 154 9.74 5.16 -8.46
CA GLU A 154 9.47 3.73 -8.67
C GLU A 154 8.33 3.22 -7.79
N THR A 155 8.32 3.58 -6.51
CA THR A 155 7.25 3.22 -5.57
C THR A 155 5.93 3.79 -6.03
N PHE A 156 5.91 5.03 -6.51
CA PHE A 156 4.68 5.66 -6.97
C PHE A 156 4.26 5.24 -8.38
N ALA A 157 5.17 4.78 -9.24
CA ALA A 157 4.83 4.09 -10.48
C ALA A 157 4.14 2.75 -10.17
N LYS A 158 4.68 1.98 -9.21
CA LYS A 158 4.06 0.73 -8.73
C LYS A 158 2.74 0.96 -8.03
N LEU A 159 2.64 1.97 -7.14
CA LEU A 159 1.39 2.32 -6.48
C LEU A 159 0.37 2.94 -7.45
N ALA A 160 0.79 3.65 -8.49
CA ALA A 160 -0.11 4.11 -9.55
C ALA A 160 -0.63 2.93 -10.38
N GLY A 161 0.22 1.94 -10.66
CA GLY A 161 -0.22 0.65 -11.20
C GLY A 161 -1.15 -0.12 -10.25
N ASP A 162 -0.93 -0.01 -8.93
CA ASP A 162 -1.74 -0.69 -7.89
C ASP A 162 -3.00 0.11 -7.48
N SER A 163 -3.15 1.38 -7.90
CA SER A 163 -4.24 2.27 -7.45
C SER A 163 -4.90 3.10 -8.56
N GLY A 164 -4.64 2.77 -9.82
CA GLY A 164 -5.20 3.41 -11.01
C GLY A 164 -6.00 2.48 -11.93
N GLU A 165 -6.31 1.25 -11.50
CA GLU A 165 -6.64 0.19 -12.44
C GLU A 165 -7.83 -0.65 -11.94
N ASN A 166 -9.03 -0.16 -12.22
CA ASN A 166 -10.27 -0.83 -11.83
C ASN A 166 -11.26 -0.99 -12.99
N ALA A 167 -10.88 -0.49 -14.16
CA ALA A 167 -11.55 -0.65 -15.45
C ALA A 167 -10.51 -1.01 -16.53
N THR A 168 -9.35 -0.35 -16.58
CA THR A 168 -8.24 -0.67 -17.49
C THR A 168 -7.54 -2.01 -17.18
N ASP A 169 -7.39 -2.39 -15.90
CA ASP A 169 -6.86 -3.71 -15.48
C ASP A 169 -7.91 -4.82 -15.60
N LEU A 170 -9.19 -4.46 -15.50
CA LEU A 170 -10.26 -5.40 -15.75
C LEU A 170 -10.42 -5.66 -17.25
N ALA A 171 -10.25 -4.63 -18.08
CA ALA A 171 -10.22 -4.74 -19.53
C ALA A 171 -8.99 -5.53 -20.02
N SER A 172 -7.79 -5.22 -19.53
CA SER A 172 -6.56 -5.95 -19.90
C SER A 172 -6.55 -7.38 -19.35
N GLY A 173 -7.06 -7.59 -18.13
CA GLY A 173 -7.27 -8.91 -17.56
C GLY A 173 -8.30 -9.71 -18.36
N THR A 174 -9.42 -9.09 -18.75
CA THR A 174 -10.42 -9.71 -19.65
C THR A 174 -9.80 -10.04 -21.02
N ASP A 175 -8.92 -9.18 -21.55
CA ASP A 175 -8.16 -9.46 -22.78
C ASP A 175 -7.25 -10.67 -22.64
N THR A 176 -6.65 -10.85 -21.47
CA THR A 176 -5.81 -12.01 -21.17
C THR A 176 -6.66 -13.29 -21.14
N VAL A 177 -7.80 -13.27 -20.45
CA VAL A 177 -8.73 -14.43 -20.42
C VAL A 177 -9.29 -14.73 -21.82
N LEU A 178 -9.60 -13.71 -22.62
CA LEU A 178 -10.01 -13.87 -24.02
C LEU A 178 -8.90 -14.50 -24.88
N ALA A 179 -7.65 -14.06 -24.71
CA ALA A 179 -6.51 -14.63 -25.42
C ALA A 179 -6.30 -16.10 -25.05
N ASP A 180 -6.43 -16.45 -23.77
CA ASP A 180 -6.32 -17.84 -23.30
C ASP A 180 -7.50 -18.70 -23.75
N THR A 181 -8.72 -18.14 -23.80
CA THR A 181 -9.88 -18.81 -24.38
C THR A 181 -9.66 -19.09 -25.88
N ALA A 182 -9.07 -18.15 -26.62
CA ALA A 182 -8.71 -18.34 -28.02
C ALA A 182 -7.57 -19.36 -28.21
N ASN A 183 -6.59 -19.38 -27.30
CA ASN A 183 -5.54 -20.40 -27.29
C ASN A 183 -6.12 -21.80 -27.03
N LEU A 184 -7.01 -21.94 -26.05
CA LEU A 184 -7.70 -23.19 -25.77
C LEU A 184 -8.52 -23.65 -26.98
N LYS A 185 -9.26 -22.73 -27.63
CA LYS A 185 -9.98 -23.01 -28.88
C LYS A 185 -9.06 -23.59 -29.95
N LYS A 186 -7.93 -22.94 -30.20
CA LYS A 186 -6.94 -23.37 -31.18
C LYS A 186 -6.39 -24.76 -30.83
N THR A 187 -6.08 -25.03 -29.57
CA THR A 187 -5.61 -26.34 -29.11
C THR A 187 -6.66 -27.43 -29.35
N VAL A 188 -7.92 -27.16 -29.02
CA VAL A 188 -9.04 -28.09 -29.26
C VAL A 188 -9.23 -28.35 -30.77
N GLU A 189 -9.14 -27.34 -31.62
CA GLU A 189 -9.32 -27.49 -33.08
C GLU A 189 -8.15 -28.19 -33.78
N GLN A 190 -6.91 -27.97 -33.31
CA GLN A 190 -5.70 -28.47 -33.98
C GLN A 190 -5.20 -29.80 -33.42
N SER A 191 -5.55 -30.12 -32.18
CA SER A 191 -4.97 -31.23 -31.45
C SER A 191 -5.96 -31.80 -30.44
N SER A 192 -7.20 -32.08 -30.87
CA SER A 192 -8.26 -32.59 -29.98
C SER A 192 -7.93 -33.89 -29.24
N LYS A 193 -6.93 -34.64 -29.72
CA LYS A 193 -6.42 -35.86 -29.06
C LYS A 193 -5.25 -35.62 -28.11
N ASP A 194 -4.68 -34.42 -28.08
CA ASP A 194 -3.62 -34.03 -27.15
C ASP A 194 -4.24 -33.48 -25.87
N THR A 195 -4.75 -34.41 -25.05
CA THR A 195 -5.34 -34.10 -23.74
C THR A 195 -4.40 -33.27 -22.88
N ALA A 196 -3.10 -33.57 -22.85
CA ALA A 196 -2.16 -32.84 -22.00
C ALA A 196 -2.11 -31.33 -22.34
N SER A 197 -2.09 -31.00 -23.64
CA SER A 197 -2.14 -29.61 -24.09
C SER A 197 -3.47 -28.94 -23.77
N ILE A 198 -4.59 -29.64 -23.92
CA ILE A 198 -5.94 -29.12 -23.58
C ILE A 198 -6.02 -28.83 -22.07
N ASN A 199 -5.61 -29.77 -21.23
CA ASN A 199 -5.62 -29.62 -19.77
C ASN A 199 -4.73 -28.46 -19.33
N ASN A 200 -3.54 -28.31 -19.91
CA ASN A 200 -2.64 -27.20 -19.59
C ASN A 200 -3.22 -25.84 -20.02
N ALA A 201 -3.83 -25.77 -21.21
CA ALA A 201 -4.48 -24.55 -21.69
C ALA A 201 -5.70 -24.19 -20.81
N GLY A 202 -6.52 -25.18 -20.43
CA GLY A 202 -7.64 -25.00 -19.51
C GLY A 202 -7.16 -24.53 -18.14
N LYS A 203 -6.13 -25.13 -17.57
CA LYS A 203 -5.55 -24.71 -16.29
C LYS A 203 -5.07 -23.25 -16.33
N LYS A 204 -4.33 -22.88 -17.38
CA LYS A 204 -3.83 -21.52 -17.58
C LYS A 204 -4.99 -20.51 -17.67
N LEU A 205 -6.05 -20.84 -18.42
CA LEU A 205 -7.26 -20.03 -18.51
C LEU A 205 -7.90 -19.80 -17.13
N GLY A 206 -7.96 -20.85 -16.30
CA GLY A 206 -8.45 -20.75 -14.93
C GLY A 206 -7.59 -19.85 -14.04
N GLU A 207 -6.26 -20.02 -14.08
CA GLU A 207 -5.32 -19.19 -13.30
C GLU A 207 -5.44 -17.69 -13.65
N ASP A 208 -5.62 -17.36 -14.92
CA ASP A 208 -5.77 -15.97 -15.36
C ASP A 208 -7.20 -15.42 -15.10
N TRP A 209 -8.23 -16.28 -15.03
CA TRP A 209 -9.54 -15.90 -14.51
C TRP A 209 -9.48 -15.58 -13.02
N ASP A 210 -8.87 -16.44 -12.20
CA ASP A 210 -8.72 -16.24 -10.74
C ASP A 210 -8.06 -14.88 -10.40
N ALA A 211 -7.16 -14.41 -11.27
CA ALA A 211 -6.49 -13.12 -11.11
C ALA A 211 -7.46 -11.92 -11.17
N ILE A 212 -8.56 -12.04 -11.93
CA ILE A 212 -9.58 -10.99 -12.07
C ILE A 212 -10.89 -11.29 -11.37
N GLU A 213 -11.17 -12.57 -11.07
CA GLU A 213 -12.43 -13.12 -10.57
C GLU A 213 -13.03 -12.27 -9.46
N LYS A 214 -12.29 -12.08 -8.37
CA LYS A 214 -12.73 -11.31 -7.20
C LYS A 214 -13.14 -9.88 -7.56
N LYS A 215 -12.45 -9.25 -8.51
CA LYS A 215 -12.79 -7.89 -8.95
C LYS A 215 -14.07 -7.89 -9.78
N VAL A 216 -14.27 -8.90 -10.64
CA VAL A 216 -15.52 -9.07 -11.41
C VAL A 216 -16.68 -9.30 -10.44
N GLU A 217 -16.55 -10.19 -9.46
CA GLU A 217 -17.57 -10.51 -8.46
C GLU A 217 -17.97 -9.26 -7.64
N GLU A 218 -16.99 -8.53 -7.10
CA GLU A 218 -17.25 -7.37 -6.23
C GLU A 218 -17.93 -6.20 -6.97
N LYS A 219 -17.66 -6.03 -8.27
CA LYS A 219 -18.04 -4.83 -9.03
C LYS A 219 -19.15 -5.07 -10.05
N TYR A 220 -19.20 -6.27 -10.61
CA TYR A 220 -20.08 -6.69 -11.67
C TYR A 220 -20.69 -8.07 -11.34
N PRO A 221 -21.38 -8.23 -10.19
CA PRO A 221 -21.82 -9.54 -9.70
C PRO A 221 -22.71 -10.31 -10.68
N LYS A 222 -23.52 -9.61 -11.48
CA LYS A 222 -24.34 -10.23 -12.53
C LYS A 222 -23.52 -10.74 -13.70
N ASP A 223 -22.47 -10.01 -14.08
CA ASP A 223 -21.58 -10.41 -15.16
C ASP A 223 -20.69 -11.57 -14.70
N TYR A 224 -20.24 -11.56 -13.44
CA TYR A 224 -19.56 -12.67 -12.78
C TYR A 224 -20.38 -13.98 -12.89
N GLU A 225 -21.59 -13.99 -12.34
CA GLU A 225 -22.49 -15.16 -12.40
C GLU A 225 -22.72 -15.63 -13.85
N ASN A 226 -22.93 -14.68 -14.76
CA ASN A 226 -23.14 -14.98 -16.16
C ASN A 226 -21.89 -15.61 -16.83
N ILE A 227 -20.69 -15.10 -16.57
CA ILE A 227 -19.45 -15.65 -17.17
C ILE A 227 -19.17 -17.05 -16.62
N GLU A 228 -19.26 -17.24 -15.30
CA GLU A 228 -18.92 -18.51 -14.64
C GLU A 228 -19.84 -19.67 -15.02
N ASP A 229 -21.11 -19.38 -15.29
CA ASP A 229 -22.09 -20.35 -15.79
C ASP A 229 -21.62 -21.11 -17.05
N SER A 230 -20.67 -20.54 -17.81
CA SER A 230 -20.03 -21.25 -18.93
C SER A 230 -18.54 -21.52 -18.71
N LEU A 231 -17.83 -20.66 -17.98
CA LEU A 231 -16.40 -20.81 -17.76
C LEU A 231 -16.06 -22.01 -16.88
N TYR A 232 -16.76 -22.23 -15.77
CA TYR A 232 -16.46 -23.39 -14.91
C TYR A 232 -16.76 -24.73 -15.57
N PRO A 233 -17.90 -24.90 -16.28
CA PRO A 233 -18.11 -26.10 -17.08
C PRO A 233 -17.03 -26.32 -18.15
N LEU A 234 -16.49 -25.24 -18.75
CA LEU A 234 -15.40 -25.31 -19.71
C LEU A 234 -14.12 -25.84 -19.06
N LEU A 235 -13.72 -25.24 -17.93
CA LEU A 235 -12.53 -25.65 -17.18
C LEU A 235 -12.63 -27.10 -16.70
N ALA A 236 -13.82 -27.51 -16.22
CA ALA A 236 -14.08 -28.87 -15.79
C ALA A 236 -14.02 -29.87 -16.96
N GLU A 237 -14.54 -29.51 -18.13
CA GLU A 237 -14.45 -30.35 -19.34
C GLU A 237 -13.00 -30.47 -19.83
N ALA A 238 -12.26 -29.36 -19.85
CA ALA A 238 -10.85 -29.31 -20.23
C ALA A 238 -9.94 -30.14 -19.32
N ALA A 239 -10.35 -30.35 -18.06
CA ALA A 239 -9.56 -31.10 -17.08
C ALA A 239 -9.74 -32.63 -17.18
N LYS A 240 -10.66 -33.13 -18.00
CA LYS A 240 -10.93 -34.57 -18.13
C LYS A 240 -9.78 -35.31 -18.81
N GLU A 241 -9.65 -36.61 -18.52
CA GLU A 241 -8.74 -37.51 -19.25
C GLU A 241 -9.12 -37.64 -20.74
N GLN A 242 -10.41 -37.48 -21.04
CA GLN A 242 -10.96 -37.46 -22.40
C GLN A 242 -11.99 -36.32 -22.51
N PRO A 243 -11.56 -35.09 -22.84
CA PRO A 243 -12.46 -33.97 -23.06
C PRO A 243 -13.37 -34.20 -24.27
N ASP A 244 -14.65 -33.83 -24.16
CA ASP A 244 -15.59 -33.84 -25.28
C ASP A 244 -15.37 -32.60 -26.17
N GLU A 245 -14.88 -32.81 -27.39
CA GLU A 245 -14.51 -31.75 -28.33
C GLU A 245 -15.69 -30.82 -28.70
N ASP A 246 -16.87 -31.38 -28.95
CA ASP A 246 -18.04 -30.61 -29.38
C ASP A 246 -18.59 -29.78 -28.22
N LYS A 247 -18.62 -30.37 -27.02
CA LYS A 247 -18.99 -29.66 -25.80
C LYS A 247 -18.00 -28.55 -25.49
N MET A 248 -16.70 -28.80 -25.61
CA MET A 248 -15.65 -27.79 -25.45
C MET A 248 -15.85 -26.62 -26.41
N LYS A 249 -16.05 -26.88 -27.71
CA LYS A 249 -16.27 -25.83 -28.72
C LYS A 249 -17.49 -24.96 -28.39
N LYS A 250 -18.58 -25.58 -27.94
CA LYS A 250 -19.79 -24.85 -27.54
C LYS A 250 -19.51 -23.94 -26.34
N LEU A 251 -18.90 -24.47 -25.29
CA LEU A 251 -18.58 -23.71 -24.07
C LEU A 251 -17.58 -22.58 -24.34
N ILE A 252 -16.58 -22.82 -25.19
CA ILE A 252 -15.61 -21.81 -25.64
C ILE A 252 -16.32 -20.64 -26.33
N ALA A 253 -17.27 -20.93 -27.23
CA ALA A 253 -18.02 -19.89 -27.93
C ALA A 253 -18.87 -19.05 -26.95
N ASP A 254 -19.56 -19.72 -26.02
CA ASP A 254 -20.38 -19.05 -25.00
C ASP A 254 -19.54 -18.16 -24.08
N VAL A 255 -18.40 -18.67 -23.57
CA VAL A 255 -17.44 -17.90 -22.75
C VAL A 255 -16.89 -16.71 -23.52
N THR A 256 -16.48 -16.90 -24.78
CA THR A 256 -15.94 -15.83 -25.62
C THR A 256 -16.95 -14.70 -25.79
N ASN A 257 -18.21 -15.02 -26.07
CA ASN A 257 -19.27 -14.03 -26.24
C ASN A 257 -19.53 -13.24 -24.95
N LYS A 258 -19.58 -13.95 -23.81
CA LYS A 258 -19.81 -13.35 -22.49
C LYS A 258 -18.65 -12.43 -22.08
N LEU A 259 -17.40 -12.86 -22.28
CA LEU A 259 -16.20 -12.05 -22.02
C LEU A 259 -16.10 -10.83 -22.94
N ASN A 260 -16.45 -10.95 -24.23
CA ASN A 260 -16.50 -9.80 -25.13
C ASN A 260 -17.55 -8.77 -24.69
N SER A 261 -18.77 -9.23 -24.36
CA SER A 261 -19.81 -8.33 -23.84
C SER A 261 -19.37 -7.64 -22.55
N PHE A 262 -18.65 -8.36 -21.68
CA PHE A 262 -18.09 -7.79 -20.46
C PHE A 262 -16.99 -6.78 -20.75
N LYS A 263 -16.09 -7.09 -21.68
CA LYS A 263 -14.99 -6.21 -22.12
C LYS A 263 -15.51 -4.86 -22.59
N GLU A 264 -16.52 -4.83 -23.45
CA GLU A 264 -17.15 -3.59 -23.93
C GLU A 264 -17.65 -2.73 -22.76
N LYS A 265 -18.29 -3.36 -21.77
CA LYS A 265 -18.80 -2.68 -20.57
C LYS A 265 -17.68 -2.09 -19.71
N VAL A 266 -16.57 -2.80 -19.53
CA VAL A 266 -15.45 -2.34 -18.66
C VAL A 266 -14.46 -1.42 -19.39
N SER A 267 -14.57 -1.32 -20.72
CA SER A 267 -13.77 -0.43 -21.57
C SER A 267 -14.46 0.91 -21.88
N SER A 268 -15.73 1.06 -21.47
CA SER A 268 -16.56 2.26 -21.61
C SER A 268 -16.47 3.16 -20.37
#